data_AF-A0A6C0LEX5-F1
#
_entry.id   AF-A0A6C0LEX5-F1
#
_cell.length_a   1.000
_cell.length_b   1.000
_cell.length_c   1.000
_cell.angle_alpha   90.00
_cell.angle_beta   90.00
_cell.angle_gamma   90.00
#
_symmetry.space_group_name_H-M   'P 1'
#
loop_
_entity.id
_entity.type
_entity.pdbx_description
1 polymer ?
#
loop_
_entity_poly.entity_id
_entity_poly.type
_entity_poly.pdbx_seq_one_letter_code
_entity_poly.pdbx_strand_id
1 'polypeptide(L)'
;MKNSSLRILNKGKTYIIINIMYNKELFEFISNGNIEKSLYNTCVFLVENSRIEILEDTLIYTCNYISSFITIYNIVKFNDIIASTINIINDNNINVVDYLTLISKMCILCDIYLKNPTIKSGTIPITQLRQKIINVFSNEIKLNPAGLDKFNSIIPPADSDIYGLVLKIITSFINLFKIVESVNNPDDVYNISILFRDSFDYIIRKKYVIQTKFNLNEHEPVFFLWGFINCLFNYEPSIINYYRLYCINNSSNNKTIRNQRICLIHACAIAIIHNYKKNIASSWNCDEKLIIHKIQELSINLFIQVKKELGVVEEKKTEKIEKKQDSSKIDGLTYIFDYMPKTTNIIPNTHYIFEDELKTIIK
;
A
#
# COMPACT_ATOMS: atom_id res chain seq x y z
N MET A 1 21.95 -20.08 -20.74
CA MET A 1 20.97 -19.02 -21.09
C MET A 1 21.42 -17.73 -20.41
N LYS A 2 21.92 -16.76 -21.17
CA LYS A 2 22.46 -15.50 -20.63
C LYS A 2 21.33 -14.49 -20.48
N ASN A 3 21.19 -13.94 -19.28
CA ASN A 3 20.29 -12.86 -18.92
C ASN A 3 20.40 -11.70 -19.92
N SER A 4 19.28 -11.37 -20.57
CA SER A 4 19.09 -10.12 -21.29
C SER A 4 19.24 -8.95 -20.31
N SER A 5 20.15 -8.05 -20.63
CA SER A 5 20.64 -6.95 -19.83
C SER A 5 19.51 -6.08 -19.25
N LEU A 6 19.42 -6.01 -17.91
CA LEU A 6 18.70 -4.97 -17.18
C LEU A 6 19.22 -3.60 -17.66
N ARG A 7 18.33 -2.72 -18.15
CA ARG A 7 18.67 -1.31 -18.36
C ARG A 7 18.37 -0.54 -17.09
N ILE A 8 19.42 -0.22 -16.36
CA ILE A 8 19.39 0.60 -15.15
C ILE A 8 19.61 2.06 -15.58
N LEU A 9 18.62 2.92 -15.33
CA LEU A 9 18.80 4.38 -15.37
C LEU A 9 18.97 4.88 -13.92
N ASN A 10 19.94 5.77 -13.70
CA ASN A 10 20.28 6.27 -12.37
C ASN A 10 19.40 7.49 -12.01
N LYS A 11 18.74 7.50 -10.84
CA LYS A 11 17.92 8.64 -10.38
C LYS A 11 18.83 9.76 -9.84
N GLY A 12 19.04 10.83 -10.61
CA GLY A 12 19.64 12.06 -10.11
C GLY A 12 18.64 12.87 -9.29
N LYS A 13 18.52 12.62 -7.98
CA LYS A 13 17.56 13.34 -7.11
C LYS A 13 18.02 14.77 -6.82
N THR A 14 17.36 15.76 -7.43
CA THR A 14 17.48 17.17 -7.04
C THR A 14 16.17 17.61 -6.43
N TYR A 15 16.12 17.75 -5.10
CA TYR A 15 14.93 18.23 -4.39
C TYR A 15 14.75 19.72 -4.61
N ILE A 16 14.09 20.11 -5.70
CA ILE A 16 13.57 21.46 -5.89
C ILE A 16 12.14 21.47 -5.32
N ILE A 17 11.84 22.42 -4.44
CA ILE A 17 10.49 22.67 -3.92
C ILE A 17 9.63 23.17 -5.10
N ILE A 18 9.11 22.24 -5.88
CA ILE A 18 8.09 22.46 -6.91
C ILE A 18 6.77 22.03 -6.28
N ASN A 19 5.69 22.79 -6.49
CA ASN A 19 4.33 22.32 -6.20
C ASN A 19 4.11 21.00 -6.95
N ILE A 20 4.28 19.87 -6.26
CA ILE A 20 4.27 18.57 -6.92
C ILE A 20 2.85 18.27 -7.39
N MET A 21 2.71 18.12 -8.70
CA MET A 21 1.47 17.86 -9.39
C MET A 21 1.65 16.53 -10.14
N TYR A 22 0.88 15.51 -9.76
CA TYR A 22 0.88 14.21 -10.43
C TYR A 22 0.47 14.37 -11.91
N ASN A 23 0.82 13.40 -12.75
CA ASN A 23 0.39 13.40 -14.13
C ASN A 23 -1.08 12.96 -14.22
N LYS A 24 -1.97 13.91 -14.53
CA LYS A 24 -3.43 13.70 -14.59
C LYS A 24 -3.82 12.69 -15.67
N GLU A 25 -3.20 12.76 -16.83
CA GLU A 25 -3.55 11.91 -17.98
C GLU A 25 -3.24 10.43 -17.70
N LEU A 26 -2.04 10.13 -17.20
CA LEU A 26 -1.65 8.79 -16.79
C LEU A 26 -2.55 8.28 -15.66
N PHE A 27 -2.86 9.13 -14.67
CA PHE A 27 -3.82 8.79 -13.62
C PHE A 27 -5.21 8.45 -14.19
N GLU A 28 -5.72 9.23 -15.16
CA GLU A 28 -7.00 8.98 -15.82
C GLU A 28 -6.99 7.66 -16.59
N PHE A 29 -5.91 7.33 -17.30
CA PHE A 29 -5.81 6.02 -17.96
C PHE A 29 -5.80 4.87 -16.96
N ILE A 30 -5.07 4.99 -15.85
CA ILE A 30 -5.02 3.94 -14.83
C ILE A 30 -6.37 3.78 -14.12
N SER A 31 -6.98 4.88 -13.72
CA SER A 31 -8.27 4.88 -13.00
C SER A 31 -9.43 4.39 -13.85
N ASN A 32 -9.32 4.48 -15.18
CA ASN A 32 -10.25 3.89 -16.14
C ASN A 32 -9.90 2.45 -16.55
N GLY A 33 -8.86 1.84 -15.96
CA GLY A 33 -8.44 0.48 -16.27
C GLY A 33 -7.82 0.31 -17.67
N ASN A 34 -7.41 1.40 -18.33
CA ASN A 34 -6.86 1.35 -19.69
C ASN A 34 -5.37 0.96 -19.67
N ILE A 35 -5.11 -0.34 -19.62
CA ILE A 35 -3.74 -0.89 -19.57
C ILE A 35 -2.88 -0.37 -20.72
N GLU A 36 -3.36 -0.42 -21.96
CA GLU A 36 -2.56 -0.03 -23.13
C GLU A 36 -2.06 1.42 -23.04
N LYS A 37 -2.97 2.37 -22.83
CA LYS A 37 -2.61 3.79 -22.74
C LYS A 37 -1.75 4.09 -21.52
N SER A 38 -2.01 3.42 -20.39
CA SER A 38 -1.22 3.57 -19.18
C SER A 38 0.22 3.08 -19.37
N LEU A 39 0.43 1.92 -20.01
CA LEU A 39 1.76 1.39 -20.27
C LEU A 39 2.54 2.29 -21.23
N TYR A 40 1.91 2.71 -22.34
CA TYR A 40 2.55 3.61 -23.31
C TYR A 40 2.98 4.93 -22.66
N ASN A 41 2.08 5.59 -21.93
CA ASN A 41 2.40 6.85 -21.24
C ASN A 41 3.48 6.68 -20.18
N THR A 42 3.48 5.56 -19.47
CA THR A 42 4.57 5.26 -18.53
C THR A 42 5.90 5.14 -19.26
N CYS A 43 5.96 4.47 -20.42
CA CYS A 43 7.18 4.41 -21.22
C CYS A 43 7.64 5.80 -21.68
N VAL A 44 6.74 6.67 -22.13
CA VAL A 44 7.07 8.06 -22.50
C VAL A 44 7.73 8.78 -21.32
N PHE A 45 7.13 8.72 -20.13
CA PHE A 45 7.70 9.28 -18.90
C PHE A 45 9.10 8.76 -18.58
N LEU A 46 9.30 7.45 -18.70
CA LEU A 46 10.58 6.81 -18.42
C LEU A 46 11.67 7.14 -19.46
N VAL A 47 11.29 7.37 -20.73
CA VAL A 47 12.23 7.82 -21.77
C VAL A 47 12.69 9.25 -21.51
N GLU A 48 11.76 10.13 -21.12
CA GLU A 48 12.06 11.54 -20.85
C GLU A 48 12.91 11.75 -19.58
N ASN A 49 12.85 10.82 -18.61
CA ASN A 49 13.68 10.64 -17.41
C ASN A 49 13.91 11.85 -16.48
N SER A 50 13.50 13.07 -16.85
CA SER A 50 13.82 14.31 -16.15
C SER A 50 12.86 14.65 -15.00
N ARG A 51 11.79 13.87 -14.82
CA ARG A 51 10.71 14.14 -13.85
C ARG A 51 10.16 12.85 -13.23
N ILE A 52 11.04 11.96 -12.78
CA ILE A 52 10.64 10.68 -12.19
C ILE A 52 9.78 10.86 -10.94
N GLU A 53 9.98 11.95 -10.20
CA GLU A 53 9.21 12.32 -9.01
C GLU A 53 7.72 12.51 -9.35
N ILE A 54 7.39 13.06 -10.53
CA ILE A 54 6.00 13.20 -10.98
C ILE A 54 5.36 11.82 -11.22
N LEU A 55 6.13 10.87 -11.76
CA LEU A 55 5.64 9.51 -11.95
C LEU A 55 5.41 8.83 -10.59
N GLU A 56 6.35 8.97 -9.65
CA GLU A 56 6.21 8.47 -8.27
C GLU A 56 4.97 9.05 -7.57
N ASP A 57 4.75 10.36 -7.67
CA ASP A 57 3.56 10.99 -7.08
C ASP A 57 2.27 10.58 -7.80
N THR A 58 2.31 10.30 -9.11
CA THR A 58 1.19 9.66 -9.83
C THR A 58 0.86 8.27 -9.26
N LEU A 59 1.88 7.46 -8.94
CA LEU A 59 1.69 6.14 -8.33
C LEU A 59 1.06 6.27 -6.94
N ILE A 60 1.58 7.17 -6.10
CA ILE A 60 1.03 7.42 -4.75
C ILE A 60 -0.42 7.92 -4.84
N TYR A 61 -0.70 8.84 -5.75
CA TYR A 61 -2.04 9.38 -5.95
C TYR A 61 -3.02 8.31 -6.42
N THR A 62 -2.57 7.41 -7.29
CA THR A 62 -3.34 6.24 -7.72
C THR A 62 -3.61 5.27 -6.57
N CYS A 63 -2.61 4.99 -5.73
CA CYS A 63 -2.80 4.23 -4.49
C CYS A 63 -3.86 4.88 -3.59
N ASN A 64 -3.81 6.19 -3.39
CA ASN A 64 -4.83 6.90 -2.62
C ASN A 64 -6.23 6.77 -3.26
N TYR A 65 -6.32 6.89 -4.59
CA TYR A 65 -7.58 6.72 -5.32
C TYR A 65 -8.18 5.32 -5.08
N ILE A 66 -7.40 4.26 -5.29
CA ILE A 66 -7.83 2.88 -5.04
C ILE A 66 -8.24 2.68 -3.57
N SER A 67 -7.49 3.28 -2.66
CA SER A 67 -7.77 3.21 -1.22
C SER A 67 -9.14 3.78 -0.84
N SER A 68 -9.72 4.65 -1.67
CA SER A 68 -11.03 5.23 -1.40
C SER A 68 -12.17 4.20 -1.54
N PHE A 69 -12.01 3.14 -2.32
CA PHE A 69 -13.08 2.16 -2.60
C PHE A 69 -12.70 0.69 -2.36
N ILE A 70 -11.43 0.42 -2.04
CA ILE A 70 -10.97 -0.95 -1.76
C ILE A 70 -11.82 -1.60 -0.66
N THR A 71 -12.03 -2.91 -0.77
CA THR A 71 -12.73 -3.76 0.20
C THR A 71 -11.84 -4.91 0.63
N ILE A 72 -12.22 -5.59 1.71
CA ILE A 72 -11.45 -6.72 2.24
C ILE A 72 -11.23 -7.84 1.20
N TYR A 73 -12.14 -8.03 0.24
CA TYR A 73 -12.04 -9.06 -0.80
C TYR A 73 -10.85 -8.88 -1.75
N ASN A 74 -10.37 -7.65 -1.96
CA ASN A 74 -9.26 -7.34 -2.87
C ASN A 74 -8.03 -6.76 -2.14
N ILE A 75 -8.04 -6.73 -0.81
CA ILE A 75 -6.99 -6.06 -0.02
C ILE A 75 -5.63 -6.74 -0.19
N VAL A 76 -5.57 -8.04 -0.45
CA VAL A 76 -4.31 -8.76 -0.73
C VAL A 76 -3.67 -8.26 -2.03
N LYS A 77 -4.47 -8.10 -3.11
CA LYS A 77 -4.00 -7.52 -4.38
C LYS A 77 -3.50 -6.09 -4.16
N PHE A 78 -4.20 -5.33 -3.33
CA PHE A 78 -3.83 -3.96 -3.04
C PHE A 78 -2.56 -3.84 -2.16
N ASN A 79 -2.38 -4.71 -1.18
CA ASN A 79 -1.16 -4.79 -0.38
C ASN A 79 0.07 -5.07 -1.26
N ASP A 80 -0.06 -5.91 -2.28
CA ASP A 80 0.99 -6.16 -3.28
C ASP A 80 1.31 -4.89 -4.11
N ILE A 81 0.28 -4.14 -4.53
CA ILE A 81 0.47 -2.83 -5.20
C ILE A 81 1.19 -1.83 -4.27
N ILE A 82 0.78 -1.74 -3.01
CA ILE A 82 1.39 -0.84 -2.01
C ILE A 82 2.86 -1.18 -1.79
N ALA A 83 3.19 -2.47 -1.61
CA ALA A 83 4.56 -2.93 -1.46
C ALA A 83 5.40 -2.67 -2.72
N SER A 84 4.87 -2.97 -3.90
CA SER A 84 5.52 -2.70 -5.18
C SER A 84 5.81 -1.20 -5.38
N THR A 85 4.86 -0.33 -5.00
CA THR A 85 5.03 1.13 -5.05
C THR A 85 6.15 1.61 -4.15
N ILE A 86 6.20 1.13 -2.90
CA ILE A 86 7.28 1.46 -1.96
C ILE A 86 8.64 1.02 -2.51
N ASN A 87 8.73 -0.19 -3.04
CA ASN A 87 9.98 -0.73 -3.58
C ASN A 87 10.49 0.13 -4.75
N ILE A 88 9.60 0.50 -5.69
CA ILE A 88 9.96 1.33 -6.85
C ILE A 88 10.44 2.73 -6.45
N ILE A 89 9.79 3.37 -5.48
CA ILE A 89 10.16 4.72 -5.03
C ILE A 89 11.51 4.70 -4.29
N ASN A 90 11.73 3.67 -3.48
CA ASN A 90 12.96 3.52 -2.70
C ASN A 90 14.14 3.01 -3.52
N ASP A 91 13.91 2.37 -4.67
CA ASP A 91 14.99 1.98 -5.57
C ASP A 91 15.64 3.22 -6.20
N ASN A 92 16.97 3.22 -6.21
CA ASN A 92 17.78 4.25 -6.87
C ASN A 92 17.84 4.03 -8.39
N ASN A 93 17.56 2.82 -8.83
CA ASN A 93 17.56 2.41 -10.22
C ASN A 93 16.13 2.37 -10.76
N ILE A 94 15.95 2.84 -11.99
CA ILE A 94 14.68 2.71 -12.69
C ILE A 94 14.67 1.35 -13.41
N ASN A 95 13.78 0.46 -12.97
CA ASN A 95 13.49 -0.78 -13.66
C ASN A 95 12.15 -0.67 -14.41
N VAL A 96 12.22 -0.58 -15.74
CA VAL A 96 11.05 -0.46 -16.63
C VAL A 96 10.02 -1.57 -16.39
N VAL A 97 10.48 -2.81 -16.17
CA VAL A 97 9.58 -3.96 -15.96
C VAL A 97 8.75 -3.77 -14.69
N ASP A 98 9.36 -3.26 -13.62
CA ASP A 98 8.67 -3.06 -12.34
C ASP A 98 7.61 -1.96 -12.44
N TYR A 99 7.93 -0.84 -13.09
CA TYR A 99 6.97 0.24 -13.33
C TYR A 99 5.77 -0.23 -14.16
N LEU A 100 6.01 -0.89 -15.29
CA LEU A 100 4.94 -1.38 -16.16
C LEU A 100 4.10 -2.47 -15.49
N THR A 101 4.74 -3.36 -14.73
CA THR A 101 4.06 -4.37 -13.92
C THR A 101 3.16 -3.72 -12.88
N LEU A 102 3.66 -2.74 -12.11
CA LEU A 102 2.87 -2.04 -11.10
C LEU A 102 1.66 -1.32 -11.72
N ILE A 103 1.87 -0.59 -12.81
CA ILE A 103 0.82 0.13 -13.53
C ILE A 103 -0.27 -0.84 -13.98
N SER A 104 0.11 -2.00 -14.51
CA SER A 104 -0.86 -3.02 -14.91
C SER A 104 -1.69 -3.54 -13.74
N LYS A 105 -1.07 -3.81 -12.59
CA LYS A 105 -1.77 -4.23 -11.36
C LYS A 105 -2.77 -3.16 -10.90
N MET A 106 -2.38 -1.89 -10.95
CA MET A 106 -3.28 -0.77 -10.64
C MET A 106 -4.46 -0.69 -11.60
N CYS A 107 -4.23 -0.83 -12.91
CA CYS A 107 -5.30 -0.83 -13.92
C CYS A 107 -6.28 -1.99 -13.71
N ILE A 108 -5.78 -3.21 -13.49
CA ILE A 108 -6.62 -4.40 -13.23
C ILE A 108 -7.51 -4.15 -12.01
N LEU A 109 -6.93 -3.62 -10.92
CA LEU A 109 -7.70 -3.38 -9.71
C LEU A 109 -8.74 -2.27 -9.91
N CYS A 110 -8.43 -1.21 -10.65
CA CYS A 110 -9.41 -0.20 -11.04
C CYS A 110 -10.54 -0.80 -11.90
N ASP A 111 -10.23 -1.63 -12.89
CA ASP A 111 -11.22 -2.29 -13.76
C ASP A 111 -12.20 -3.17 -12.95
N ILE A 112 -11.72 -3.91 -11.94
CA ILE A 112 -12.58 -4.69 -11.02
C ILE A 112 -13.63 -3.79 -10.37
N TYR A 113 -13.25 -2.60 -9.89
CA TYR A 113 -14.15 -1.67 -9.20
C TYR A 113 -14.95 -0.76 -10.14
N LEU A 114 -14.56 -0.62 -11.40
CA LEU A 114 -15.41 -0.04 -12.44
C LEU A 114 -16.59 -0.97 -12.75
N LYS A 115 -16.31 -2.28 -12.82
CA LYS A 115 -17.34 -3.31 -13.05
C LYS A 115 -18.18 -3.60 -11.81
N ASN A 116 -17.59 -3.46 -10.61
CA ASN A 116 -18.25 -3.70 -9.33
C ASN A 116 -18.06 -2.50 -8.38
N PRO A 117 -18.76 -1.38 -8.60
CA PRO A 117 -18.58 -0.18 -7.81
C PRO A 117 -18.92 -0.36 -6.34
N THR A 118 -18.13 0.29 -5.48
CA THR A 118 -18.37 0.35 -4.04
C THR A 118 -18.41 1.80 -3.57
N ILE A 119 -18.97 2.03 -2.39
CA ILE A 119 -19.06 3.38 -1.81
C ILE A 119 -17.66 3.84 -1.41
N LYS A 120 -17.27 4.99 -1.97
CA LYS A 120 -15.98 5.65 -1.67
C LYS A 120 -15.99 6.24 -0.25
N SER A 121 -14.94 6.02 0.52
CA SER A 121 -14.69 6.71 1.79
C SER A 121 -14.72 8.23 1.61
N GLY A 122 -15.16 8.97 2.62
CA GLY A 122 -15.28 10.43 2.56
C GLY A 122 -16.52 10.95 1.82
N THR A 123 -17.28 10.09 1.12
CA THR A 123 -18.50 10.50 0.39
C THR A 123 -19.76 10.42 1.23
N ILE A 124 -19.82 9.53 2.23
CA ILE A 124 -20.97 9.39 3.12
C ILE A 124 -21.12 10.68 3.95
N PRO A 125 -22.32 11.29 4.05
CA PRO A 125 -22.55 12.45 4.91
C PRO A 125 -22.19 12.17 6.37
N ILE A 126 -21.57 13.14 7.06
CA ILE A 126 -21.05 12.95 8.43
C ILE A 126 -22.14 12.54 9.44
N THR A 127 -23.38 12.96 9.23
CA THR A 127 -24.54 12.61 10.06
C THR A 127 -24.93 11.13 9.91
N GLN A 128 -24.96 10.64 8.66
CA GLN A 128 -25.21 9.22 8.36
C GLN A 128 -24.04 8.35 8.83
N LEU A 129 -22.80 8.82 8.64
CA LEU A 129 -21.61 8.13 9.11
C LEU A 129 -21.63 7.96 10.63
N ARG A 130 -22.01 9.01 11.38
CA ARG A 130 -22.22 8.93 12.83
C ARG A 130 -23.21 7.83 13.20
N GLN A 131 -24.37 7.78 12.53
CA GLN A 131 -25.41 6.78 12.83
C GLN A 131 -24.91 5.35 12.61
N LYS A 132 -24.09 5.12 11.57
CA LYS A 132 -23.51 3.80 11.29
C LYS A 132 -22.55 3.33 12.38
N ILE A 133 -21.73 4.23 12.92
CA ILE A 133 -20.62 3.85 13.80
C ILE A 133 -20.89 4.09 15.29
N ILE A 134 -21.98 4.76 15.67
CA ILE A 134 -22.17 5.21 17.06
C ILE A 134 -22.12 4.04 18.06
N ASN A 135 -22.60 2.86 17.65
CA ASN A 135 -22.61 1.65 18.46
C ASN A 135 -21.22 0.98 18.60
N VAL A 136 -20.23 1.40 17.80
CA VAL A 136 -18.83 0.96 17.97
C VAL A 136 -18.27 1.49 19.29
N PHE A 137 -18.60 2.73 19.65
CA PHE A 137 -17.97 3.43 20.76
C PHE A 137 -18.71 3.17 22.08
N SER A 138 -18.31 2.12 22.82
CA SER A 138 -18.86 1.78 24.14
C SER A 138 -18.12 2.47 25.30
N ASN A 139 -18.83 2.78 26.38
CA ASN A 139 -18.25 3.33 27.63
C ASN A 139 -17.85 2.24 28.64
N GLU A 140 -18.17 0.97 28.35
CA GLU A 140 -18.07 -0.12 29.32
C GLU A 140 -16.65 -0.68 29.44
N ILE A 141 -15.81 -0.49 28.42
CA ILE A 141 -14.49 -1.10 28.33
C ILE A 141 -13.42 -0.07 28.70
N LYS A 142 -12.46 -0.47 29.54
CA LYS A 142 -11.33 0.38 29.96
C LYS A 142 -9.99 -0.25 29.59
N LEU A 143 -8.97 0.57 29.40
CA LEU A 143 -7.59 0.09 29.32
C LEU A 143 -7.11 -0.36 30.70
N ASN A 144 -6.34 -1.44 30.73
CA ASN A 144 -5.55 -1.80 31.90
C ASN A 144 -4.21 -1.06 31.92
N PRO A 145 -3.37 -1.21 32.97
CA PRO A 145 -2.08 -0.53 33.05
C PRO A 145 -1.17 -0.82 31.84
N ALA A 146 -1.09 -2.08 31.40
CA ALA A 146 -0.29 -2.44 30.21
C ALA A 146 -0.80 -1.77 28.93
N GLY A 147 -2.12 -1.61 28.79
CA GLY A 147 -2.74 -0.86 27.70
C GLY A 147 -2.41 0.63 27.75
N LEU A 148 -2.48 1.25 28.93
CA LEU A 148 -2.08 2.65 29.13
C LEU A 148 -0.62 2.86 28.73
N ASP A 149 0.27 1.96 29.12
CA ASP A 149 1.69 2.02 28.75
C ASP A 149 1.88 1.84 27.24
N LYS A 150 1.22 0.85 26.62
CA LYS A 150 1.31 0.58 25.17
C LYS A 150 0.87 1.79 24.33
N PHE A 151 -0.14 2.52 24.77
CA PHE A 151 -0.70 3.67 24.06
C PHE A 151 -0.27 5.05 24.60
N ASN A 152 0.71 5.10 25.51
CA ASN A 152 1.18 6.34 26.14
C ASN A 152 1.67 7.39 25.12
N SER A 153 2.09 6.99 23.92
CA SER A 153 2.52 7.91 22.86
C SER A 153 1.36 8.64 22.18
N ILE A 154 0.13 8.12 22.26
CA ILE A 154 -1.06 8.66 21.58
C ILE A 154 -2.16 9.13 22.52
N ILE A 155 -2.07 8.78 23.79
CA ILE A 155 -2.97 9.26 24.83
C ILE A 155 -2.57 10.72 25.17
N PRO A 156 -3.51 11.68 25.12
CA PRO A 156 -3.24 13.07 25.51
C PRO A 156 -3.02 13.20 27.02
N PRO A 157 -2.61 14.38 27.52
CA PRO A 157 -2.58 14.66 28.95
C PRO A 157 -3.91 14.35 29.64
N ALA A 158 -3.85 13.89 30.90
CA ALA A 158 -5.03 13.42 31.65
C ALA A 158 -6.05 14.54 31.95
N ASP A 159 -5.60 15.78 31.96
CA ASP A 159 -6.38 17.01 32.12
C ASP A 159 -6.99 17.52 30.80
N SER A 160 -6.71 16.87 29.66
CA SER A 160 -7.30 17.23 28.37
C SER A 160 -8.78 16.83 28.27
N ASP A 161 -9.62 17.73 27.79
CA ASP A 161 -11.06 17.47 27.53
C ASP A 161 -11.30 16.29 26.57
N ILE A 162 -10.32 15.96 25.71
CA ILE A 162 -10.40 14.87 24.74
C ILE A 162 -9.91 13.52 25.31
N TYR A 163 -9.34 13.51 26.52
CA TYR A 163 -8.72 12.32 27.13
C TYR A 163 -9.67 11.13 27.21
N GLY A 164 -10.87 11.33 27.77
CA GLY A 164 -11.88 10.29 27.88
C GLY A 164 -12.35 9.78 26.51
N LEU A 165 -12.46 10.68 25.51
CA LEU A 165 -12.81 10.29 24.14
C LEU A 165 -11.73 9.43 23.50
N VAL A 166 -10.45 9.78 23.66
CA VAL A 166 -9.32 9.02 23.11
C VAL A 166 -9.27 7.61 23.69
N LEU A 167 -9.39 7.48 25.02
CA LEU A 167 -9.46 6.16 25.67
C LEU A 167 -10.63 5.33 25.15
N LYS A 168 -11.78 5.98 24.96
CA LYS A 168 -12.97 5.34 24.40
C LYS A 168 -12.74 4.84 22.97
N ILE A 169 -12.11 5.63 22.12
CA ILE A 169 -11.79 5.22 20.74
C ILE A 169 -10.85 4.00 20.75
N ILE A 170 -9.75 4.07 21.52
CA ILE A 170 -8.75 3.01 21.60
C ILE A 170 -9.39 1.69 22.06
N THR A 171 -10.10 1.71 23.18
CA THR A 171 -10.76 0.53 23.76
C THR A 171 -11.79 -0.07 22.81
N SER A 172 -12.56 0.77 22.11
CA SER A 172 -13.57 0.33 21.14
C SER A 172 -12.93 -0.36 19.93
N PHE A 173 -11.80 0.14 19.43
CA PHE A 173 -11.07 -0.48 18.32
C PHE A 173 -10.43 -1.81 18.71
N ILE A 174 -9.85 -1.90 19.90
CA ILE A 174 -9.32 -3.18 20.42
C ILE A 174 -10.46 -4.19 20.57
N ASN A 175 -11.63 -3.77 21.06
CA ASN A 175 -12.79 -4.64 21.15
C ASN A 175 -13.29 -5.11 19.77
N LEU A 176 -13.27 -4.24 18.76
CA LEU A 176 -13.58 -4.64 17.38
C LEU A 176 -12.64 -5.76 16.90
N PHE A 177 -11.34 -5.69 17.20
CA PHE A 177 -10.40 -6.74 16.81
C PHE A 177 -10.72 -8.09 17.49
N LYS A 178 -11.08 -8.07 18.79
CA LYS A 178 -11.58 -9.28 19.49
C LYS A 178 -12.81 -9.88 18.83
N ILE A 179 -13.75 -9.02 18.42
CA ILE A 179 -14.97 -9.47 17.75
C ILE A 179 -14.60 -10.13 16.42
N VAL A 180 -13.77 -9.48 15.61
CA VAL A 180 -13.33 -10.04 14.32
C VAL A 180 -12.69 -11.41 14.49
N GLU A 181 -11.81 -11.61 15.47
CA GLU A 181 -11.19 -12.93 15.71
C GLU A 181 -12.22 -14.04 15.94
N SER A 182 -13.31 -13.74 16.65
CA SER A 182 -14.38 -14.70 16.97
C SER A 182 -15.34 -14.99 15.80
N VAL A 183 -15.43 -14.10 14.81
CA VAL A 183 -16.40 -14.19 13.70
C VAL A 183 -15.85 -15.09 12.58
N ASN A 184 -16.66 -16.02 12.09
CA ASN A 184 -16.28 -16.92 10.98
C ASN A 184 -17.04 -16.67 9.68
N ASN A 185 -18.15 -15.93 9.73
CA ASN A 185 -18.93 -15.60 8.54
C ASN A 185 -18.21 -14.51 7.71
N PRO A 186 -17.94 -14.74 6.41
CA PRO A 186 -17.27 -13.75 5.55
C PRO A 186 -17.99 -12.40 5.43
N ASP A 187 -19.32 -12.38 5.38
CA ASP A 187 -20.13 -11.17 5.26
C ASP A 187 -20.03 -10.32 6.54
N ASP A 188 -20.01 -10.96 7.71
CA ASP A 188 -19.83 -10.27 8.98
C ASP A 188 -18.44 -9.62 9.06
N VAL A 189 -17.39 -10.33 8.62
CA VAL A 189 -16.04 -9.75 8.59
C VAL A 189 -15.95 -8.62 7.57
N TYR A 190 -16.61 -8.75 6.41
CA TYR A 190 -16.76 -7.65 5.46
C TYR A 190 -17.43 -6.43 6.12
N ASN A 191 -18.56 -6.63 6.80
CA ASN A 191 -19.29 -5.56 7.47
C ASN A 191 -18.45 -4.88 8.56
N ILE A 192 -17.72 -5.65 9.37
CA ILE A 192 -16.81 -5.10 10.38
C ILE A 192 -15.66 -4.32 9.72
N SER A 193 -15.13 -4.80 8.60
CA SER A 193 -14.06 -4.09 7.86
C SER A 193 -14.53 -2.71 7.36
N ILE A 194 -15.75 -2.63 6.85
CA ILE A 194 -16.37 -1.37 6.42
C ILE A 194 -16.66 -0.48 7.62
N LEU A 195 -17.18 -1.05 8.72
CA LEU A 195 -17.48 -0.32 9.96
C LEU A 195 -16.22 0.33 10.57
N PHE A 196 -15.11 -0.41 10.58
CA PHE A 196 -13.83 0.09 11.09
C PHE A 196 -13.25 1.21 10.22
N ARG A 197 -13.29 1.04 8.89
CA ARG A 197 -12.92 2.09 7.92
C ARG A 197 -13.78 3.35 8.08
N ASP A 198 -15.09 3.18 8.16
CA ASP A 198 -16.05 4.27 8.32
C ASP A 198 -15.86 5.01 9.67
N SER A 199 -15.40 4.29 10.71
CA SER A 199 -15.01 4.88 11.99
C SER A 199 -13.78 5.79 11.88
N PHE A 200 -12.78 5.39 11.09
CA PHE A 200 -11.61 6.22 10.78
C PHE A 200 -12.02 7.50 10.02
N ASP A 201 -12.84 7.36 8.97
CA ASP A 201 -13.34 8.50 8.18
C ASP A 201 -14.07 9.52 9.07
N TYR A 202 -14.93 9.03 9.98
CA TYR A 202 -15.64 9.90 10.91
C TYR A 202 -14.71 10.68 11.84
N ILE A 203 -13.74 9.99 12.47
CA ILE A 203 -12.82 10.62 13.42
C ILE A 203 -12.00 11.71 12.71
N ILE A 204 -11.50 11.43 11.50
CA ILE A 204 -10.75 12.37 10.68
C ILE A 204 -11.61 13.60 10.36
N ARG A 205 -12.85 13.39 9.90
CA ARG A 205 -13.74 14.49 9.48
C ARG A 205 -14.34 15.29 10.63
N LYS A 206 -14.33 14.75 11.86
CA LYS A 206 -14.73 15.50 13.05
C LYS A 206 -13.74 16.56 13.50
N LYS A 207 -12.50 16.53 12.98
CA LYS A 207 -11.48 17.57 13.21
C LYS A 207 -11.23 17.85 14.70
N TYR A 208 -11.24 16.81 15.53
CA TYR A 208 -10.79 16.91 16.91
C TYR A 208 -9.34 17.43 16.97
N VAL A 209 -8.99 18.15 18.02
CA VAL A 209 -7.61 18.53 18.31
C VAL A 209 -7.09 17.50 19.32
N ILE A 210 -6.18 16.62 18.89
CA ILE A 210 -5.66 15.53 19.71
C ILE A 210 -4.16 15.72 19.86
N GLN A 211 -3.73 16.17 21.04
CA GLN A 211 -2.32 16.34 21.37
C GLN A 211 -1.71 14.97 21.70
N THR A 212 -0.75 14.52 20.90
CA THR A 212 -0.08 13.22 21.06
C THR A 212 1.43 13.40 21.12
N LYS A 213 2.14 12.44 21.72
CA LYS A 213 3.61 12.36 21.66
C LYS A 213 4.10 11.75 20.35
N PHE A 214 3.21 11.06 19.62
CA PHE A 214 3.50 10.45 18.32
C PHE A 214 3.82 11.50 17.25
N ASN A 215 3.07 12.61 17.22
CA ASN A 215 3.41 13.78 16.41
C ASN A 215 3.24 15.05 17.25
N LEU A 216 4.37 15.67 17.62
CA LEU A 216 4.41 16.85 18.48
C LEU A 216 3.98 18.14 17.75
N ASN A 217 4.09 18.15 16.42
CA ASN A 217 3.91 19.37 15.63
C ASN A 217 2.50 19.49 15.03
N GLU A 218 1.72 18.40 15.02
CA GLU A 218 0.36 18.38 14.46
C GLU A 218 -0.60 17.65 15.40
N HIS A 219 -1.79 18.22 15.55
CA HIS A 219 -2.83 17.68 16.42
C HIS A 219 -4.06 17.21 15.65
N GLU A 220 -3.91 16.99 14.33
CA GLU A 220 -5.00 16.48 13.48
C GLU A 220 -5.29 14.99 13.82
N PRO A 221 -6.57 14.55 13.79
CA PRO A 221 -6.94 13.19 14.20
C PRO A 221 -6.27 12.08 13.38
N VAL A 222 -5.86 12.38 12.14
CA VAL A 222 -5.15 11.43 11.28
C VAL A 222 -3.83 10.96 11.91
N PHE A 223 -3.11 11.82 12.64
CA PHE A 223 -1.86 11.44 13.29
C PHE A 223 -2.11 10.61 14.55
N PHE A 224 -3.19 10.88 15.27
CA PHE A 224 -3.65 10.00 16.35
C PHE A 224 -3.94 8.59 15.82
N LEU A 225 -4.66 8.48 14.70
CA LEU A 225 -4.97 7.19 14.07
C LEU A 225 -3.73 6.47 13.54
N TRP A 226 -2.81 7.18 12.89
CA TRP A 226 -1.52 6.59 12.49
C TRP A 226 -0.68 6.14 13.69
N GLY A 227 -0.70 6.91 14.78
CA GLY A 227 -0.06 6.53 16.03
C GLY A 227 -0.67 5.28 16.65
N PHE A 228 -2.01 5.17 16.64
CA PHE A 228 -2.72 3.95 17.06
C PHE A 228 -2.28 2.74 16.25
N ILE A 229 -2.21 2.88 14.92
CA ILE A 229 -1.69 1.82 14.04
C ILE A 229 -0.25 1.48 14.41
N ASN A 230 0.61 2.48 14.61
CA ASN A 230 2.02 2.26 14.93
C ASN A 230 2.23 1.58 16.28
N CYS A 231 1.41 1.86 17.30
CA CYS A 231 1.46 1.19 18.60
C CYS A 231 1.19 -0.31 18.51
N LEU A 232 0.43 -0.76 17.51
CA LEU A 232 0.01 -2.16 17.35
C LEU A 232 0.82 -2.89 16.25
N PHE A 233 1.09 -2.22 15.14
CA PHE A 233 1.53 -2.84 13.90
C PHE A 233 2.87 -2.32 13.39
N ASN A 234 3.69 -1.65 14.21
CA ASN A 234 5.03 -1.16 13.81
C ASN A 234 5.96 -2.22 13.21
N TYR A 235 5.77 -3.50 13.55
CA TYR A 235 6.56 -4.61 13.03
C TYR A 235 5.98 -5.25 11.75
N GLU A 236 4.77 -4.89 11.33
CA GLU A 236 4.05 -5.48 10.19
C GLU A 236 4.25 -4.66 8.91
N PRO A 237 5.11 -5.08 7.96
CA PRO A 237 5.42 -4.27 6.78
C PRO A 237 4.20 -4.01 5.90
N SER A 238 3.28 -4.99 5.83
CA SER A 238 2.02 -4.89 5.07
C SER A 238 1.13 -3.74 5.56
N ILE A 239 1.24 -3.34 6.82
CA ILE A 239 0.48 -2.25 7.43
C ILE A 239 1.27 -0.94 7.40
N ILE A 240 2.55 -0.96 7.78
CA ILE A 240 3.37 0.24 7.88
C ILE A 240 3.69 0.86 6.52
N ASN A 241 3.67 0.09 5.43
CA ASN A 241 3.85 0.63 4.09
C ASN A 241 2.78 1.67 3.71
N TYR A 242 1.56 1.59 4.24
CA TYR A 242 0.55 2.62 4.04
C TYR A 242 0.97 3.97 4.65
N TYR A 243 1.50 3.93 5.87
CA TYR A 243 2.00 5.13 6.55
C TYR A 243 3.25 5.70 5.83
N ARG A 244 4.15 4.82 5.35
CA ARG A 244 5.30 5.24 4.54
C ARG A 244 4.86 5.98 3.27
N LEU A 245 3.92 5.44 2.51
CA LEU A 245 3.35 6.13 1.33
C LEU A 245 2.69 7.46 1.68
N TYR A 246 2.00 7.52 2.84
CA TYR A 246 1.39 8.76 3.31
C TYR A 246 2.45 9.87 3.51
N CYS A 247 3.61 9.53 4.06
CA CYS A 247 4.69 10.48 4.40
C CYS A 247 5.69 10.78 3.27
N ILE A 248 5.82 9.93 2.24
CA ILE A 248 6.84 10.07 1.18
C ILE A 248 6.80 11.48 0.53
N ASN A 249 7.96 12.11 0.31
CA ASN A 249 8.04 13.43 -0.32
C ASN A 249 7.22 14.55 0.37
N ASN A 250 6.85 14.38 1.64
CA ASN A 250 6.08 15.36 2.40
C ASN A 250 6.77 15.79 3.72
N SER A 251 8.07 16.07 3.66
CA SER A 251 8.88 16.44 4.84
C SER A 251 8.46 17.75 5.50
N SER A 252 7.94 18.71 4.72
CA SER A 252 7.38 19.98 5.21
C SER A 252 5.98 19.85 5.80
N ASN A 253 5.44 18.63 5.82
CA ASN A 253 4.13 18.33 6.36
C ASN A 253 3.03 19.18 5.69
N ASN A 254 3.06 19.26 4.37
CA ASN A 254 2.11 20.04 3.60
C ASN A 254 0.70 19.44 3.69
N LYS A 255 -0.24 20.22 4.22
CA LYS A 255 -1.64 19.83 4.40
C LYS A 255 -2.36 19.44 3.11
N THR A 256 -2.05 20.08 1.98
CA THR A 256 -2.62 19.75 0.68
C THR A 256 -2.21 18.35 0.25
N ILE A 257 -0.92 18.01 0.38
CA ILE A 257 -0.40 16.67 0.06
C ILE A 257 -1.02 15.62 1.00
N ARG A 258 -1.11 15.91 2.30
CA ARG A 258 -1.78 15.02 3.28
C ARG A 258 -3.23 14.72 2.90
N ASN A 259 -3.99 15.75 2.54
CA ASN A 259 -5.39 15.60 2.15
C ASN A 259 -5.54 14.78 0.86
N GLN A 260 -4.61 14.93 -0.08
CA GLN A 260 -4.55 14.11 -1.30
C GLN A 260 -4.19 12.64 -1.06
N ARG A 261 -3.77 12.28 0.16
CA ARG A 261 -3.34 10.93 0.55
C ARG A 261 -4.14 10.33 1.70
N ILE A 262 -5.22 10.99 2.11
CA ILE A 262 -5.99 10.63 3.30
C ILE A 262 -6.59 9.23 3.19
N CYS A 263 -6.95 8.76 1.99
CA CYS A 263 -7.59 7.47 1.83
C CYS A 263 -6.65 6.30 2.12
N LEU A 264 -5.32 6.50 2.12
CA LEU A 264 -4.37 5.44 2.51
C LEU A 264 -4.66 4.89 3.91
N ILE A 265 -5.08 5.74 4.86
CA ILE A 265 -5.43 5.28 6.21
C ILE A 265 -6.75 4.48 6.22
N HIS A 266 -7.68 4.81 5.32
CA HIS A 266 -8.93 4.07 5.17
C HIS A 266 -8.68 2.66 4.64
N ALA A 267 -7.81 2.50 3.64
CA ALA A 267 -7.39 1.18 3.18
C ALA A 267 -6.59 0.41 4.25
N CYS A 268 -5.72 1.11 4.99
CA CYS A 268 -4.98 0.52 6.10
C CYS A 268 -5.93 -0.07 7.17
N ALA A 269 -7.04 0.62 7.49
CA ALA A 269 -8.06 0.09 8.39
C ALA A 269 -8.62 -1.26 7.89
N ILE A 270 -8.88 -1.41 6.60
CA ILE A 270 -9.32 -2.69 6.01
C ILE A 270 -8.20 -3.75 6.10
N ALA A 271 -6.95 -3.37 5.80
CA ALA A 271 -5.80 -4.27 5.85
C ALA A 271 -5.57 -4.83 7.27
N ILE A 272 -5.82 -4.02 8.31
CA ILE A 272 -5.77 -4.46 9.71
C ILE A 272 -6.78 -5.57 9.97
N ILE A 273 -8.04 -5.39 9.57
CA ILE A 273 -9.09 -6.40 9.76
C ILE A 273 -8.75 -7.69 9.02
N HIS A 274 -8.19 -7.57 7.82
CA HIS A 274 -7.68 -8.71 7.06
C HIS A 274 -6.55 -9.48 7.78
N ASN A 275 -5.67 -8.80 8.53
CA ASN A 275 -4.62 -9.49 9.28
C ASN A 275 -5.17 -10.46 10.34
N TYR A 276 -6.35 -10.18 10.89
CA TYR A 276 -7.08 -11.08 11.78
C TYR A 276 -7.86 -12.18 11.04
N LYS A 277 -8.24 -11.97 9.76
CA LYS A 277 -9.02 -12.91 8.93
C LYS A 277 -8.50 -13.00 7.49
N LYS A 278 -7.39 -13.73 7.32
CA LYS A 278 -6.65 -13.84 6.05
C LYS A 278 -7.37 -14.67 4.96
N ASN A 279 -8.34 -15.51 5.34
CA ASN A 279 -9.01 -16.45 4.45
C ASN A 279 -10.11 -15.83 3.56
N ILE A 280 -10.39 -14.54 3.68
CA ILE A 280 -11.52 -13.87 3.01
C ILE A 280 -11.08 -13.14 1.74
N ALA A 281 -9.82 -12.71 1.67
CA ALA A 281 -9.33 -11.94 0.55
C ALA A 281 -8.87 -12.83 -0.60
N SER A 282 -9.18 -12.42 -1.82
CA SER A 282 -8.70 -13.06 -3.03
C SER A 282 -7.30 -12.58 -3.40
N SER A 283 -6.41 -13.52 -3.75
CA SER A 283 -5.16 -13.21 -4.44
C SER A 283 -5.41 -12.95 -5.93
N TRP A 284 -4.38 -12.57 -6.68
CA TRP A 284 -4.42 -12.55 -8.14
C TRP A 284 -4.90 -13.89 -8.70
N ASN A 285 -5.96 -13.88 -9.51
CA ASN A 285 -6.48 -15.07 -10.16
C ASN A 285 -5.64 -15.46 -11.40
N CYS A 286 -5.97 -16.57 -12.05
CA CYS A 286 -5.18 -17.09 -13.17
C CYS A 286 -5.11 -16.12 -14.36
N ASP A 287 -6.23 -15.50 -14.73
CA ASP A 287 -6.31 -14.57 -15.86
C ASP A 287 -5.54 -13.28 -15.57
N GLU A 288 -5.70 -12.73 -14.37
CA GLU A 288 -4.97 -11.56 -13.89
C GLU A 288 -3.45 -11.82 -13.89
N LYS A 289 -3.02 -13.00 -13.40
CA LYS A 289 -1.62 -13.42 -13.42
C LYS A 289 -1.08 -13.54 -14.84
N LEU A 290 -1.87 -14.08 -15.77
CA LEU A 290 -1.48 -14.22 -17.18
C LEU A 290 -1.24 -12.84 -17.81
N ILE A 291 -2.13 -11.88 -17.57
CA ILE A 291 -1.97 -10.49 -18.04
C ILE A 291 -0.69 -9.89 -17.46
N ILE A 292 -0.48 -10.00 -16.15
CA ILE A 292 0.72 -9.46 -15.47
C ILE A 292 1.99 -10.08 -16.05
N HIS A 293 2.02 -11.41 -16.23
CA HIS A 293 3.17 -12.11 -16.81
C HIS A 293 3.43 -11.68 -18.26
N LYS A 294 2.38 -11.52 -19.06
CA LYS A 294 2.51 -11.06 -20.45
C LYS A 294 3.13 -9.67 -20.52
N ILE A 295 2.76 -8.77 -19.61
CA ILE A 295 3.31 -7.42 -19.54
C ILE A 295 4.78 -7.46 -19.12
N GLN A 296 5.16 -8.33 -18.18
CA GLN A 296 6.56 -8.53 -17.81
C GLN A 296 7.42 -8.95 -19.02
N GLU A 297 6.94 -9.88 -19.85
CA GLU A 297 7.64 -10.31 -21.07
C GLU A 297 7.79 -9.19 -22.11
N LEU A 298 6.76 -8.36 -22.28
CA LEU A 298 6.71 -7.35 -23.35
C LEU A 298 7.31 -6.00 -22.95
N SER A 299 7.51 -5.76 -21.65
CA SER A 299 7.89 -4.47 -21.07
C SER A 299 9.09 -3.81 -21.76
N ILE A 300 10.17 -4.56 -21.97
CA ILE A 300 11.40 -4.03 -22.58
C ILE A 300 11.19 -3.71 -24.07
N ASN A 301 10.44 -4.55 -24.78
CA ASN A 301 10.17 -4.32 -26.20
C ASN A 301 9.30 -3.08 -26.41
N LEU A 302 8.26 -2.91 -25.59
CA LEU A 302 7.42 -1.71 -25.60
C LEU A 302 8.26 -0.45 -25.33
N PHE A 303 9.11 -0.47 -24.31
CA PHE A 303 9.97 0.67 -24.00
C PHE A 303 10.95 1.00 -25.13
N ILE A 304 11.57 -0.01 -25.76
CA ILE A 304 12.45 0.20 -26.92
C ILE A 304 11.69 0.79 -28.09
N GLN A 305 10.46 0.34 -28.34
CA GLN A 305 9.61 0.87 -29.39
C GLN A 305 9.31 2.35 -29.15
N VAL A 306 8.81 2.71 -27.97
CA VAL A 306 8.52 4.11 -27.61
C VAL A 306 9.77 4.98 -27.68
N LYS A 307 10.93 4.48 -27.21
CA LYS A 307 12.21 5.19 -27.32
C LYS A 307 12.59 5.51 -28.77
N LYS A 308 12.30 4.60 -29.72
CA LYS A 308 12.52 4.83 -31.16
C LYS A 308 11.52 5.83 -31.74
N GLU A 309 10.25 5.74 -31.36
CA GLU A 309 9.19 6.66 -31.81
C GLU A 309 9.48 8.11 -31.38
N LEU A 310 10.05 8.30 -30.18
CA LEU A 310 10.47 9.60 -29.67
C LEU A 310 11.83 10.09 -30.20
N GLY A 311 12.45 9.36 -31.13
CA GLY A 311 13.73 9.75 -31.74
C GLY A 311 14.95 9.66 -30.81
N VAL A 312 14.82 9.04 -29.63
CA VAL A 312 15.92 8.86 -28.68
C VAL A 312 16.73 7.61 -29.06
N VAL A 313 17.42 7.65 -30.18
CA VAL A 313 18.25 6.50 -30.63
C VAL A 313 19.61 6.58 -29.95
N GLU A 314 19.95 5.58 -29.13
CA GLU A 314 21.36 5.20 -28.96
C GLU A 314 21.72 4.29 -30.12
N GLU A 315 22.69 4.70 -30.93
CA GLU A 315 23.32 3.83 -31.93
C GLU A 315 23.78 2.52 -31.26
N LYS A 316 23.10 1.42 -31.53
CA LYS A 316 23.72 0.11 -31.31
C LYS A 316 24.64 -0.16 -32.49
N LYS A 317 25.95 -0.07 -32.26
CA LYS A 317 26.95 -0.79 -33.07
C LYS A 317 26.54 -2.25 -33.13
N THR A 318 26.00 -2.65 -34.27
CA THR A 318 25.76 -4.05 -34.62
C THR A 318 27.13 -4.68 -34.92
N GLU A 319 27.82 -5.17 -33.90
CA GLU A 319 28.90 -6.13 -34.15
C GLU A 319 28.25 -7.46 -34.56
N LYS A 320 28.40 -7.78 -35.83
CA LYS A 320 28.15 -9.13 -36.37
C LYS A 320 29.06 -10.09 -35.62
N ILE A 321 28.50 -10.91 -34.73
CA ILE A 321 29.25 -12.04 -34.17
C ILE A 321 29.14 -13.20 -35.16
N GLU A 322 30.21 -13.38 -35.92
CA GLU A 322 30.47 -14.62 -36.65
C GLU A 322 30.58 -15.78 -35.66
N LYS A 323 29.92 -16.89 -36.01
CA LYS A 323 30.01 -18.15 -35.29
C LYS A 323 31.44 -18.69 -35.39
N LYS A 324 32.15 -18.78 -34.26
CA LYS A 324 33.21 -19.78 -34.06
C LYS A 324 32.75 -20.78 -33.02
N GLN A 325 32.50 -22.00 -33.48
CA GLN A 325 32.58 -23.19 -32.63
C GLN A 325 34.03 -23.29 -32.15
N ASP A 326 34.23 -23.42 -30.85
CA ASP A 326 35.15 -24.46 -30.39
C ASP A 326 34.87 -24.93 -28.96
N SER A 327 35.31 -26.15 -28.75
CA SER A 327 34.96 -27.10 -27.71
C SER A 327 35.77 -26.97 -26.41
N SER A 328 35.13 -27.12 -25.25
CA SER A 328 35.58 -27.95 -24.11
C SER A 328 34.84 -27.63 -22.80
N LYS A 329 34.22 -28.69 -22.23
CA LYS A 329 33.98 -29.05 -20.81
C LYS A 329 34.34 -27.97 -19.77
N ILE A 330 33.46 -27.54 -18.87
CA ILE A 330 32.78 -28.29 -17.80
C ILE A 330 31.44 -27.60 -17.51
N ASP A 331 30.35 -28.37 -17.43
CA ASP A 331 29.00 -27.86 -17.16
C ASP A 331 28.83 -27.58 -15.66
N GLY A 332 28.74 -26.30 -15.27
CA GLY A 332 28.49 -25.88 -13.89
C GLY A 332 27.11 -26.28 -13.34
N LEU A 333 26.28 -26.98 -14.13
CA LEU A 333 25.00 -27.53 -13.72
C LEU A 333 25.11 -28.84 -12.93
N THR A 334 26.28 -29.50 -12.87
CA THR A 334 26.42 -30.73 -12.07
C THR A 334 26.20 -30.49 -10.57
N TYR A 335 26.37 -29.25 -10.09
CA TYR A 335 26.14 -28.90 -8.68
C TYR A 335 24.64 -28.78 -8.31
N ILE A 336 23.74 -28.66 -9.30
CA ILE A 336 22.29 -28.52 -9.05
C ILE A 336 21.62 -29.89 -8.95
N PHE A 337 22.14 -30.91 -9.63
CA PHE A 337 21.52 -32.24 -9.64
C PHE A 337 21.83 -33.08 -8.39
N ASP A 338 22.91 -32.78 -7.66
CA ASP A 338 23.32 -33.50 -6.44
C ASP A 338 22.98 -32.77 -5.13
N TYR A 339 22.37 -31.58 -5.19
CA TYR A 339 22.03 -30.81 -4.00
C TYR A 339 20.70 -31.28 -3.40
N MET A 340 20.75 -32.26 -2.49
CA MET A 340 19.65 -32.48 -1.53
C MET A 340 19.79 -31.51 -0.35
N PRO A 341 18.87 -30.54 -0.18
CA PRO A 341 18.90 -29.66 0.99
C PRO A 341 18.61 -30.49 2.26
N LYS A 342 19.51 -30.39 3.24
CA LYS A 342 19.24 -30.87 4.61
C LYS A 342 18.11 -30.01 5.17
N THR A 343 16.94 -30.61 5.39
CA THR A 343 15.85 -30.00 6.12
C THR A 343 16.30 -29.78 7.57
N THR A 344 16.76 -28.58 7.91
CA THR A 344 16.58 -28.10 9.27
C THR A 344 15.08 -27.89 9.44
N ASN A 345 14.50 -28.60 10.42
CA ASN A 345 13.10 -28.44 10.81
C ASN A 345 12.85 -26.99 11.23
N ILE A 346 12.60 -26.11 10.27
CA ILE A 346 11.90 -24.86 10.50
C ILE A 346 10.44 -25.26 10.52
N ILE A 347 9.98 -25.61 11.72
CA ILE A 347 8.56 -25.63 12.03
C ILE A 347 8.00 -24.29 11.48
N PRO A 348 6.95 -24.30 10.64
CA PRO A 348 6.30 -23.06 10.25
C PRO A 348 5.87 -22.40 11.55
N ASN A 349 6.47 -21.27 11.91
CA ASN A 349 6.02 -20.51 13.06
C ASN A 349 4.74 -19.78 12.62
N THR A 350 3.66 -20.54 12.44
CA THR A 350 2.31 -20.08 12.09
C THR A 350 1.54 -19.58 13.31
N HIS A 351 2.21 -19.36 14.45
CA HIS A 351 1.58 -18.83 15.66
C HIS A 351 2.38 -17.62 16.18
N TYR A 352 2.22 -16.47 15.52
CA TYR A 352 2.12 -15.24 16.29
C TYR A 352 0.63 -15.05 16.59
N ILE A 353 0.21 -15.64 17.72
CA ILE A 353 -1.10 -15.37 18.28
C ILE A 353 -1.05 -13.94 18.82
N PHE A 354 -2.01 -13.11 18.42
CA PHE A 354 -2.27 -11.71 18.86
C PHE A 354 -2.60 -11.58 20.36
N GLU A 355 -2.24 -12.58 21.16
CA GLU A 355 -2.70 -12.77 22.55
C GLU A 355 -2.34 -11.59 23.46
N ASP A 356 -1.21 -10.93 23.24
CA ASP A 356 -0.78 -9.79 24.08
C ASP A 356 -1.46 -8.46 23.71
N GLU A 357 -1.92 -8.27 22.46
CA GLU A 357 -2.61 -7.04 22.07
C GLU A 357 -3.99 -6.94 22.72
N LEU A 358 -4.64 -8.09 22.88
CA LEU A 358 -5.99 -8.24 23.37
C LEU A 358 -6.08 -8.26 24.90
N LYS A 359 -4.95 -8.45 25.60
CA LYS A 359 -4.85 -8.31 27.06
C LYS A 359 -4.87 -6.86 27.54
N THR A 360 -4.98 -5.87 26.65
CA THR A 360 -4.89 -4.44 27.00
C THR A 360 -6.18 -3.82 27.56
N ILE A 361 -7.31 -4.56 27.54
CA ILE A 361 -8.61 -4.06 28.00
C ILE A 361 -9.21 -4.91 29.13
N ILE A 362 -9.93 -4.26 30.06
CA ILE A 362 -10.71 -4.86 31.15
C ILE A 362 -12.18 -4.42 30.98
N LYS A 363 -13.11 -5.33 31.30
CA LYS A 363 -14.55 -5.06 31.38
C LYS A 363 -14.92 -4.37 32.68
#